data_AF-A0A3M0Y002-F1
#
_entry.id   AF-A0A3M0Y002-F1
#
_cell.length_a   1.000
_cell.length_b   1.000
_cell.length_c   1.000
_cell.angle_alpha   90.00
_cell.angle_beta   90.00
_cell.angle_gamma   90.00
#
_symmetry.space_group_name_H-M   'P 1'
#
loop_
_entity.id
_entity.type
_entity.pdbx_description
1 polymer ?
#
loop_
_entity_poly.entity_id
_entity_poly.type
_entity_poly.pdbx_seq_one_letter_code
_entity_poly.pdbx_strand_id
1 'polypeptide(L)' 'MAQRVIRKAAVIGAGTMGAAIAAHLANAGIPVYLLDIV' A
#
# COMPACT_ATOMS: atom_id res chain seq x y z
N MET A 1 5.17 24.32 -4.51
CA MET A 1 5.56 23.05 -3.86
C MET A 1 5.64 21.98 -4.92
N ALA A 2 6.72 21.20 -5.01
CA ALA A 2 6.81 20.12 -5.99
C ALA A 2 6.07 18.88 -5.47
N GLN A 3 5.02 18.45 -6.17
CA GLN A 3 4.29 17.23 -5.82
C GLN A 3 5.11 16.00 -6.24
N ARG A 4 5.50 15.16 -5.29
CA ARG A 4 6.14 13.87 -5.61
C ARG A 4 5.08 12.85 -6.01
N VAL A 5 5.26 12.25 -7.18
CA VAL A 5 4.45 11.11 -7.61
C VAL A 5 4.88 9.87 -6.83
N ILE A 6 3.92 9.25 -6.13
CA ILE A 6 4.13 7.95 -5.47
C ILE A 6 4.05 6.87 -6.55
N ARG A 7 5.19 6.22 -6.84
CA ARG A 7 5.27 5.19 -7.90
C ARG A 7 4.91 3.79 -7.40
N LYS A 8 5.10 3.54 -6.11
CA LYS A 8 4.77 2.29 -5.43
C LYS A 8 4.74 2.49 -3.92
N ALA A 9 4.07 1.60 -3.21
CA ALA A 9 3.99 1.58 -1.76
C ALA A 9 4.23 0.17 -1.21
N ALA A 10 4.48 0.07 0.10
CA ALA A 10 4.49 -1.21 0.83
C ALA A 10 3.70 -1.05 2.13
N VAL A 11 2.88 -2.05 2.46
CA VAL A 11 2.18 -2.17 3.73
C VAL A 11 2.78 -3.37 4.46
N ILE A 12 3.24 -3.15 5.69
CA ILE A 12 3.85 -4.19 6.53
C ILE A 12 2.83 -4.61 7.59
N GLY A 13 2.46 -5.89 7.57
CA GLY A 13 1.38 -6.51 8.33
C GLY A 13 0.13 -6.77 7.47
N ALA A 14 -0.28 -8.04 7.35
CA ALA A 14 -1.44 -8.47 6.54
C ALA A 14 -2.71 -8.71 7.36
N GLY A 15 -2.77 -8.18 8.59
CA GLY A 15 -4.01 -8.09 9.35
C GLY A 15 -5.09 -7.27 8.62
N THR A 16 -6.32 -7.29 9.14
CA THR A 16 -7.50 -6.69 8.50
C THR A 16 -7.29 -5.22 8.07
N MET A 17 -6.67 -4.42 8.93
CA MET A 17 -6.34 -3.02 8.64
C MET A 17 -5.30 -2.90 7.52
N GLY A 18 -4.24 -3.71 7.56
CA GLY A 18 -3.17 -3.67 6.55
C GLY A 18 -3.67 -4.06 5.17
N ALA A 19 -4.50 -5.11 5.09
CA ALA A 19 -5.16 -5.51 3.86
C ALA A 19 -6.07 -4.40 3.30
N ALA A 20 -6.85 -3.73 4.15
CA ALA A 20 -7.71 -2.61 3.72
C ALA A 20 -6.91 -1.41 3.21
N ILE A 21 -5.80 -1.06 3.86
CA ILE A 21 -4.90 0.02 3.41
C ILE A 21 -4.30 -0.33 2.04
N ALA A 22 -3.79 -1.56 1.87
CA ALA A 22 -3.25 -2.02 0.59
C ALA A 22 -4.33 -2.01 -0.50
N ALA A 23 -5.57 -2.42 -0.19
CA ALA A 23 -6.68 -2.37 -1.13
C ALA A 23 -7.01 -0.94 -1.59
N HIS A 24 -7.00 0.04 -0.68
CA HIS A 24 -7.20 1.44 -1.05
C HIS A 24 -6.08 1.98 -1.96
N LEU A 25 -4.82 1.62 -1.69
CA LEU A 25 -3.68 2.00 -2.53
C LEU A 25 -3.80 1.37 -3.93
N ALA A 26 -4.14 0.08 -4.00
CA ALA A 26 -4.36 -0.61 -5.26
C ALA A 26 -5.54 0.00 -6.05
N ASN A 27 -6.65 0.32 -5.37
CA ASN A 27 -7.81 0.98 -5.98
C ASN A 27 -7.47 2.38 -6.52
N ALA A 28 -6.54 3.09 -5.89
CA ALA A 28 -6.00 4.36 -6.39
C ALA A 28 -4.99 4.20 -7.53
N GLY A 29 -4.76 2.98 -8.02
CA GLY A 29 -3.81 2.68 -9.09
C GLY A 29 -2.35 2.71 -8.65
N ILE A 30 -2.07 2.68 -7.34
CA ILE A 30 -0.71 2.65 -6.80
C ILE A 30 -0.29 1.18 -6.63
N PRO A 31 0.75 0.72 -7.34
CA PRO A 31 1.31 -0.61 -7.10
C PRO A 31 1.75 -0.75 -5.65
N VAL A 32 1.26 -1.76 -4.95
CA VAL A 32 1.50 -1.94 -3.51
C VAL A 32 1.91 -3.37 -3.19
N TYR A 33 2.95 -3.52 -2.38
CA TYR A 33 3.31 -4.79 -1.76
C TYR A 33 2.62 -4.89 -0.40
N LEU A 34 1.93 -6.00 -0.14
CA LEU A 34 1.47 -6.36 1.20
C LEU A 34 2.40 -7.44 1.73
N LEU A 35 3.21 -7.10 2.73
CA LEU A 35 4.23 -7.98 3.28
C LEU A 35 3.86 -8.30 4.72
N ASP A 36 3.98 -9.56 5.11
CA ASP A 36 3.83 -9.99 6.50
C ASP A 36 4.90 -11.00 6.85
N ILE A 37 5.21 -11.11 8.13
CA ILE A 37 6.07 -12.16 8.65
C ILE A 37 5.19 -13.16 9.41
N VAL A 38 5.36 -14.44 9.13
CA VAL A 38 4.71 -15.56 9.83
C VAL A 38 5.76 -16.42 10.51
#